data_AF-A0A5C1MFG4-F1
#
_entry.id   AF-A0A5C1MFG4-F1
#
_cell.length_a   1.000
_cell.length_b   1.000
_cell.length_c   1.000
_cell.angle_alpha   90.00
_cell.angle_beta   90.00
_cell.angle_gamma   90.00
#
_symmetry.space_group_name_H-M   'P 1'
#
loop_
_entity.id
_entity.type
_entity.pdbx_description
1 polymer ?
#
loop_
_entity_poly.entity_id
_entity_poly.type
_entity_poly.pdbx_seq_one_letter_code
_entity_poly.pdbx_strand_id
1 'polypeptide(L)'
;MNVNKEEFFKEVTLRICSSLNINTALERVLEYLQKHLPFTQMFLYITETNLGGSRHIAQATDGTCTDKKFVSPPKEHWAWAREQQKPFILTHDDQDKNIHDVAPLIELKGNSILVVPLRIDDELIGFLVLRAKGENRFTPGQAELMGVVAKPFAIALVNAKAHETVVQHRDTLIDNNRFLNKESLSQANDDIIGGSSGLRNVMEMVQMVAPLNTTVLLLGETGTGKEVIANTIHLASPRSEGPFIKLNCGAIPENLIDDELFGHEKGAFTGAVAEKRGRFERASGGTLFLDEIGELPLQSQVRLLRVLQTRKISRVGGNGRFPSTCG
;
A
#
# COMPACT_ATOMS: atom_id res chain seq x y z
N MET A 1 -42.80 10.15 -5.97
CA MET A 1 -42.64 8.73 -6.37
C MET A 1 -42.29 7.97 -5.10
N ASN A 2 -43.16 7.09 -4.61
CA ASN A 2 -42.98 6.40 -3.34
C ASN A 2 -42.02 5.22 -3.58
N VAL A 3 -40.73 5.42 -3.35
CA VAL A 3 -39.71 4.38 -3.55
C VAL A 3 -39.89 3.33 -2.45
N ASN A 4 -40.08 2.07 -2.83
CA ASN A 4 -40.11 0.97 -1.87
C ASN A 4 -38.71 0.81 -1.25
N LYS A 5 -38.59 1.10 0.06
CA LYS A 5 -37.31 1.08 0.78
C LYS A 5 -36.66 -0.31 0.79
N GLU A 6 -37.44 -1.38 0.82
CA GLU A 6 -36.91 -2.76 0.82
C GLU A 6 -36.33 -3.13 -0.53
N GLU A 7 -37.04 -2.82 -1.61
CA GLU A 7 -36.57 -3.07 -2.97
C GLU A 7 -35.33 -2.21 -3.28
N PHE A 8 -35.35 -0.94 -2.89
CA PHE A 8 -34.20 -0.06 -3.01
C PHE A 8 -32.98 -0.60 -2.25
N PHE A 9 -33.16 -1.02 -0.99
CA PHE A 9 -32.09 -1.62 -0.21
C PHE A 9 -31.50 -2.85 -0.90
N LYS A 10 -32.36 -3.77 -1.37
CA LYS A 10 -31.96 -4.99 -2.05
C LYS A 10 -31.17 -4.70 -3.32
N GLU A 11 -31.70 -3.84 -4.20
CA GLU A 11 -31.09 -3.51 -5.48
C GLU A 11 -29.73 -2.81 -5.33
N VAL A 12 -29.61 -1.88 -4.37
CA VAL A 12 -28.33 -1.22 -4.08
C VAL A 12 -27.34 -2.20 -3.47
N THR A 13 -27.77 -3.03 -2.52
CA THR A 13 -26.91 -4.02 -1.86
C THR A 13 -26.35 -5.04 -2.86
N LEU A 14 -27.19 -5.56 -3.76
CA LEU A 14 -26.74 -6.50 -4.79
C LEU A 14 -25.67 -5.87 -5.69
N ARG A 15 -25.80 -4.59 -6.03
CA ARG A 15 -24.85 -3.89 -6.90
C ARG A 15 -23.55 -3.53 -6.20
N ILE A 16 -23.60 -3.00 -4.98
CA ILE A 16 -22.38 -2.63 -4.25
C ILE A 16 -21.56 -3.88 -3.87
N CYS A 17 -22.21 -5.03 -3.70
CA CYS A 17 -21.56 -6.32 -3.45
C CYS A 17 -21.26 -7.14 -4.72
N SER A 18 -21.53 -6.61 -5.92
CA SER A 18 -21.44 -7.37 -7.18
C SER A 18 -20.02 -7.55 -7.75
N SER A 19 -19.03 -6.90 -7.13
CA SER A 19 -17.64 -6.90 -7.61
C SER A 19 -16.67 -6.75 -6.44
N LEU A 20 -15.51 -7.40 -6.52
CA LEU A 20 -14.39 -7.17 -5.61
C LEU A 20 -13.64 -5.87 -5.96
N ASN A 21 -13.78 -5.37 -7.19
CA ASN A 21 -13.31 -4.02 -7.55
C ASN A 21 -14.40 -3.01 -7.19
N ILE A 22 -14.10 -2.20 -6.17
CA ILE A 22 -15.03 -1.23 -5.60
C ILE A 22 -15.45 -0.15 -6.60
N ASN A 23 -14.59 0.27 -7.54
CA ASN A 23 -14.95 1.28 -8.55
C ASN A 23 -16.03 0.73 -9.50
N THR A 24 -15.84 -0.51 -9.98
CA THR A 24 -16.84 -1.19 -10.82
C THR A 24 -18.17 -1.40 -10.10
N ALA A 25 -18.13 -1.68 -8.80
CA ALA A 25 -19.35 -1.78 -8.00
C ALA A 25 -20.06 -0.43 -7.88
N LEU A 26 -19.32 0.66 -7.65
CA LEU A 26 -19.89 2.01 -7.57
C LEU A 26 -20.48 2.48 -8.90
N GLU A 27 -19.88 2.15 -10.04
CA GLU A 27 -20.43 2.47 -11.38
C GLU A 27 -21.82 1.84 -11.57
N ARG A 28 -21.98 0.56 -11.22
CA ARG A 28 -23.29 -0.12 -11.28
C ARG A 28 -24.31 0.53 -10.36
N VAL A 29 -23.86 0.97 -9.18
CA VAL A 29 -24.72 1.64 -8.20
C VAL A 29 -25.11 3.05 -8.68
N LEU A 30 -24.19 3.79 -9.30
CA LEU A 30 -24.44 5.09 -9.93
C LEU A 30 -25.60 5.00 -10.92
N GLU A 31 -25.53 4.07 -11.88
CA GLU A 31 -26.57 3.85 -12.91
C GLU A 31 -27.97 3.60 -12.33
N TYR A 32 -28.03 2.87 -11.21
CA TYR A 32 -29.30 2.60 -10.53
C TYR A 32 -29.79 3.82 -9.74
N LEU A 33 -28.92 4.44 -8.94
CA LEU A 33 -29.28 5.54 -8.05
C LEU A 33 -29.64 6.82 -8.81
N GLN A 34 -29.09 7.05 -10.01
CA GLN A 34 -29.45 8.19 -10.86
C GLN A 34 -30.94 8.20 -11.26
N LYS A 35 -31.63 7.06 -11.20
CA LYS A 35 -33.09 6.98 -11.43
C LYS A 35 -33.90 7.55 -10.26
N HIS A 36 -33.28 7.71 -9.09
CA HIS A 36 -33.93 8.09 -7.83
C HIS A 36 -33.38 9.40 -7.23
N LEU A 37 -32.12 9.74 -7.51
CA LEU A 37 -31.44 10.93 -6.99
C LEU A 37 -30.78 11.72 -8.12
N PRO A 38 -30.85 13.07 -8.10
CA PRO A 38 -30.32 13.92 -9.16
C PRO A 38 -28.83 14.26 -8.93
N PHE A 39 -27.96 13.25 -8.93
CA PHE A 39 -26.51 13.42 -8.73
C PHE A 39 -25.71 12.90 -9.92
N THR A 40 -24.50 13.42 -10.09
CA THR A 40 -23.61 13.09 -11.22
C THR A 40 -22.33 12.40 -10.76
N GLN A 41 -21.97 12.56 -9.49
CA GLN A 41 -20.72 12.06 -8.94
C GLN A 41 -20.93 11.42 -7.57
N MET A 42 -20.26 10.30 -7.35
CA MET A 42 -20.26 9.54 -6.12
C MET A 42 -18.83 9.27 -5.70
N PHE A 43 -18.54 9.51 -4.43
CA PHE A 43 -17.22 9.29 -3.84
C PHE A 43 -17.34 8.48 -2.56
N LEU A 44 -16.36 7.61 -2.37
CA LEU A 44 -16.23 6.79 -1.18
C LEU A 44 -14.92 7.15 -0.50
N TYR A 45 -15.01 7.69 0.72
CA TYR A 45 -13.86 8.07 1.52
C TYR A 45 -13.74 7.19 2.74
N ILE A 46 -12.51 6.85 3.11
CA ILE A 46 -12.18 6.21 4.37
C ILE A 46 -11.59 7.20 5.35
N THR A 47 -11.98 7.11 6.61
CA THR A 47 -11.46 7.92 7.70
C THR A 47 -10.04 7.47 8.06
N GLU A 48 -9.09 8.41 8.08
CA GLU A 48 -7.73 8.20 8.58
C GLU A 48 -7.55 8.99 9.87
N THR A 49 -7.90 8.35 10.99
CA THR A 49 -7.87 8.95 12.34
C THR A 49 -6.51 9.51 12.73
N ASN A 50 -5.42 8.86 12.30
CA ASN A 50 -4.04 9.30 12.57
C ASN A 50 -3.65 10.57 11.81
N LEU A 51 -4.22 10.80 10.63
CA LEU A 51 -3.90 11.96 9.78
C LEU A 51 -4.92 13.09 9.93
N GLY A 52 -6.04 12.86 10.62
CA GLY A 52 -7.07 13.88 10.81
C GLY A 52 -7.81 14.24 9.52
N GLY A 53 -8.10 13.24 8.67
CA GLY A 53 -8.79 13.45 7.41
C GLY A 53 -9.37 12.19 6.80
N SER A 54 -9.85 12.35 5.58
CA SER A 54 -10.49 11.32 4.76
C SER A 54 -9.66 11.05 3.52
N ARG A 55 -9.30 9.78 3.29
CA ARG A 55 -8.66 9.34 2.04
C ARG A 55 -9.70 8.84 1.06
N HIS A 56 -9.57 9.27 -0.19
CA HIS A 56 -10.40 8.77 -1.28
C HIS A 56 -10.06 7.31 -1.59
N ILE A 57 -11.08 6.45 -1.64
CA ILE A 57 -10.95 5.02 -1.99
C ILE A 57 -11.47 4.75 -3.40
N ALA A 58 -12.63 5.30 -3.74
CA ALA A 58 -13.29 4.98 -4.98
C ALA A 58 -14.27 6.08 -5.40
N GLN A 59 -14.50 6.17 -6.70
CA GLN A 59 -15.46 7.11 -7.28
C GLN A 59 -16.22 6.48 -8.44
N ALA A 60 -17.41 7.01 -8.68
CA ALA A 60 -18.16 6.79 -9.92
C ALA A 60 -18.74 8.13 -10.39
N THR A 61 -18.60 8.42 -11.69
CA THR A 61 -18.99 9.71 -12.25
C THR A 61 -19.58 9.53 -13.65
N ASP A 62 -20.59 10.33 -13.95
CA ASP A 62 -21.14 10.51 -15.29
C ASP A 62 -20.51 11.78 -15.90
N GLY A 63 -19.25 11.69 -16.33
CA GLY A 63 -18.46 12.79 -16.91
C GLY A 63 -17.06 12.96 -16.33
N THR A 64 -16.40 14.08 -16.62
CA THR A 64 -15.07 14.40 -16.08
C THR A 64 -15.15 14.82 -14.61
N CYS A 65 -14.27 14.23 -13.79
CA CYS A 65 -14.20 14.52 -12.36
C CYS A 65 -12.73 14.66 -11.94
N THR A 66 -12.40 15.79 -11.32
CA THR A 66 -11.18 15.98 -10.54
C THR A 66 -11.57 15.97 -9.07
N ASP A 67 -11.32 14.86 -8.39
CA ASP A 67 -11.49 14.79 -6.94
C ASP A 67 -10.14 14.72 -6.22
N LYS A 68 -10.11 15.24 -5.00
CA LYS A 68 -8.91 15.28 -4.17
C LYS A 68 -8.65 13.91 -3.58
N LYS A 69 -7.45 13.37 -3.80
CA LYS A 69 -7.01 12.08 -3.22
C LYS A 69 -7.13 12.03 -1.69
N PHE A 70 -7.03 13.18 -1.03
CA PHE A 70 -7.14 13.30 0.42
C PHE A 70 -7.83 14.62 0.78
N VAL A 71 -8.76 14.56 1.72
CA VAL A 71 -9.54 15.70 2.21
C VAL A 71 -9.28 15.82 3.71
N SER A 72 -8.58 16.86 4.12
CA SER A 72 -8.27 17.15 5.53
C SER A 72 -8.93 18.48 5.92
N PRO A 73 -10.12 18.44 6.54
CA PRO A 73 -10.70 19.65 7.10
C PRO A 73 -9.94 20.07 8.38
N PRO A 74 -10.04 21.34 8.82
CA PRO A 74 -9.50 21.75 10.10
C PRO A 74 -10.04 20.89 11.25
N LYS A 75 -9.26 20.71 12.33
CA LYS A 75 -9.57 19.75 13.41
C LYS A 75 -10.97 19.86 14.01
N GLU A 76 -11.46 21.09 14.20
CA GLU A 76 -12.78 21.37 14.77
C GLU A 76 -13.91 20.88 13.85
N HIS A 77 -13.79 21.15 12.55
CA HIS A 77 -14.70 20.69 11.50
C HIS A 77 -14.68 19.17 11.31
N TRP A 78 -13.50 18.57 11.50
CA TRP A 78 -13.35 17.12 11.47
C TRP A 78 -14.09 16.44 12.63
N ALA A 79 -14.01 17.00 13.84
CA ALA A 79 -14.75 16.49 14.99
C ALA A 79 -16.27 16.56 14.75
N TRP A 80 -16.76 17.71 14.27
CA TRP A 80 -18.17 17.89 13.90
C TRP A 80 -18.65 16.84 12.88
N ALA A 81 -17.89 16.63 11.80
CA ALA A 81 -18.26 15.65 10.77
C ALA A 81 -18.32 14.21 11.32
N ARG A 82 -17.49 13.90 12.32
CA ARG A 82 -17.47 12.59 12.98
C ARG A 82 -18.64 12.37 13.94
N GLU A 83 -19.24 13.43 14.45
CA GLU A 83 -20.41 13.35 15.35
C GLU A 83 -21.71 13.11 14.58
N GLN A 84 -21.75 13.40 13.29
CA GLN A 84 -22.96 13.23 12.46
C GLN A 84 -23.37 11.75 12.35
N GLN A 85 -24.54 11.40 12.89
CA GLN A 85 -25.06 10.03 12.91
C GLN A 85 -25.94 9.67 11.71
N LYS A 86 -26.55 10.68 11.08
CA LYS A 86 -27.49 10.50 9.97
C LYS A 86 -26.95 11.17 8.71
N PRO A 87 -27.43 10.78 7.52
CA PRO A 87 -27.14 11.50 6.29
C PRO A 87 -27.53 12.98 6.41
N PHE A 88 -26.67 13.86 5.90
CA PHE A 88 -26.87 15.31 5.95
C PHE A 88 -26.54 15.94 4.59
N ILE A 89 -27.26 17.02 4.28
CA ILE A 89 -27.12 17.72 3.01
C ILE A 89 -26.31 18.99 3.28
N LEU A 90 -25.33 19.26 2.43
CA LEU A 90 -24.55 20.48 2.43
C LEU A 90 -24.99 21.33 1.24
N THR A 91 -25.36 22.57 1.52
CA THR A 91 -25.70 23.59 0.53
C THR A 91 -24.88 24.84 0.78
N HIS A 92 -24.64 25.62 -0.27
CA HIS A 92 -23.85 26.85 -0.17
C HIS A 92 -24.51 27.90 0.76
N ASP A 93 -25.84 27.92 0.83
CA ASP A 93 -26.62 28.87 1.62
C ASP A 93 -26.85 28.43 3.06
N ASP A 94 -26.19 27.36 3.51
CA ASP A 94 -26.29 26.87 4.88
C ASP A 94 -25.66 27.87 5.87
N GLN A 95 -26.34 28.11 7.00
CA GLN A 95 -25.88 29.01 8.06
C GLN A 95 -24.93 28.32 9.04
N ASP A 96 -24.75 27.00 8.95
CA ASP A 96 -23.79 26.29 9.79
C ASP A 96 -22.36 26.70 9.42
N LYS A 97 -21.68 27.34 10.38
CA LYS A 97 -20.29 27.77 10.27
C LYS A 97 -19.36 26.64 9.83
N ASN A 98 -19.65 25.40 10.26
CA ASN A 98 -18.82 24.26 9.90
C ASN A 98 -18.87 23.96 8.41
N ILE A 99 -20.03 24.16 7.79
CA ILE A 99 -20.27 23.92 6.36
C ILE A 99 -19.59 25.02 5.53
N HIS A 100 -19.69 26.27 5.99
CA HIS A 100 -19.05 27.40 5.33
C HIS A 100 -17.51 27.27 5.28
N ASP A 101 -16.89 26.82 6.37
CA ASP A 101 -15.42 26.71 6.46
C ASP A 101 -14.85 25.54 5.64
N VAL A 102 -15.63 24.46 5.42
CA VAL A 102 -15.23 23.34 4.56
C VAL A 102 -15.67 23.49 3.10
N ALA A 103 -16.56 24.43 2.79
CA ALA A 103 -17.12 24.65 1.45
C ALA A 103 -16.05 24.80 0.33
N PRO A 104 -14.93 25.52 0.52
CA PRO A 104 -13.87 25.59 -0.49
C PRO A 104 -13.10 24.28 -0.65
N LEU A 105 -13.02 23.47 0.41
CA LEU A 105 -12.30 22.20 0.41
C LEU A 105 -13.03 21.15 -0.43
N ILE A 106 -14.36 21.16 -0.39
CA ILE A 106 -15.25 20.17 -1.03
C ILE A 106 -15.92 20.66 -2.32
N GLU A 107 -15.53 21.84 -2.83
CA GLU A 107 -16.08 22.46 -4.04
C GLU A 107 -17.60 22.66 -3.97
N LEU A 108 -18.11 23.16 -2.84
CA LEU A 108 -19.54 23.33 -2.62
C LEU A 108 -20.16 24.43 -3.49
N LYS A 109 -19.36 25.40 -3.95
CA LYS A 109 -19.86 26.51 -4.77
C LYS A 109 -20.43 26.01 -6.10
N GLY A 110 -21.72 26.26 -6.33
CA GLY A 110 -22.44 25.80 -7.52
C GLY A 110 -22.79 24.31 -7.53
N ASN A 111 -22.62 23.62 -6.40
CA ASN A 111 -22.95 22.20 -6.23
C ASN A 111 -23.80 21.99 -4.96
N SER A 112 -24.53 20.89 -4.94
CA SER A 112 -25.17 20.33 -3.75
C SER A 112 -24.46 19.03 -3.39
N ILE A 113 -24.23 18.80 -2.10
CA ILE A 113 -23.54 17.60 -1.63
C ILE A 113 -24.42 16.88 -0.60
N LEU A 114 -24.62 15.58 -0.77
CA LEU A 114 -25.24 14.71 0.23
C LEU A 114 -24.15 13.82 0.81
N VAL A 115 -23.96 13.91 2.12
CA VAL A 115 -22.97 13.12 2.86
C VAL A 115 -23.69 12.07 3.68
N VAL A 116 -23.24 10.83 3.56
CA VAL A 116 -23.76 9.65 4.26
C VAL A 116 -22.63 9.09 5.11
N PRO A 117 -22.69 9.26 6.45
CA PRO A 117 -21.75 8.63 7.37
C PRO A 117 -21.83 7.11 7.29
N LEU A 118 -20.70 6.45 7.11
CA LEU A 118 -20.59 4.99 7.02
C LEU A 118 -20.04 4.44 8.33
N ARG A 119 -20.89 3.72 9.08
CA ARG A 119 -20.55 3.16 10.38
C ARG A 119 -20.66 1.64 10.42
N ILE A 120 -19.78 1.01 11.20
CA ILE A 120 -19.85 -0.39 11.61
C ILE A 120 -19.69 -0.40 13.13
N ASP A 121 -20.59 -1.08 13.84
CA ASP A 121 -20.58 -1.16 15.32
C ASP A 121 -20.39 0.22 16.00
N ASP A 122 -21.12 1.22 15.49
CA ASP A 122 -21.08 2.65 15.87
C ASP A 122 -19.75 3.40 15.63
N GLU A 123 -18.72 2.72 15.12
CA GLU A 123 -17.48 3.33 14.68
C GLU A 123 -17.63 3.93 13.27
N LEU A 124 -17.21 5.18 13.10
CA LEU A 124 -17.14 5.81 11.77
C LEU A 124 -15.96 5.27 10.97
N ILE A 125 -16.29 4.53 9.92
CA ILE A 125 -15.32 3.98 8.97
C ILE A 125 -15.01 5.00 7.87
N GLY A 126 -16.01 5.77 7.45
CA GLY A 126 -15.85 6.67 6.31
C GLY A 126 -17.12 7.41 5.92
N PHE A 127 -17.11 7.96 4.71
CA PHE A 127 -18.22 8.74 4.16
C PHE A 127 -18.50 8.33 2.72
N LEU A 128 -19.77 8.16 2.41
CA LEU A 128 -20.27 8.17 1.04
C LEU A 128 -20.74 9.59 0.72
N VAL A 129 -20.22 10.17 -0.35
CA VAL A 129 -20.48 11.56 -0.74
C VAL A 129 -21.08 11.56 -2.14
N LEU A 130 -22.29 12.11 -2.28
CA LEU A 130 -22.93 12.33 -3.56
C LEU A 130 -22.85 13.81 -3.90
N ARG A 131 -22.43 14.15 -5.12
CA ARG A 131 -22.38 15.53 -5.61
C ARG A 131 -23.29 15.68 -6.82
N ALA A 132 -24.07 16.75 -6.78
CA ALA A 132 -24.96 17.19 -7.84
C ALA A 132 -24.60 18.63 -8.25
N LYS A 133 -24.60 18.92 -9.55
CA LYS A 133 -24.42 20.29 -10.04
C LYS A 133 -25.69 21.12 -9.78
N GLY A 134 -25.50 22.36 -9.36
CA GLY A 134 -26.57 23.28 -8.98
C GLY A 134 -26.89 23.25 -7.48
N GLU A 135 -27.72 24.19 -7.06
CA GLU A 135 -28.10 24.39 -5.65
C GLU A 135 -29.37 23.62 -5.29
N ASN A 136 -29.49 23.26 -4.00
CA ASN A 136 -30.67 22.64 -3.40
C ASN A 136 -31.19 21.40 -4.16
N ARG A 137 -30.28 20.54 -4.65
CA ARG A 137 -30.63 19.37 -5.48
C ARG A 137 -31.12 18.16 -4.69
N PHE A 138 -30.78 18.07 -3.41
CA PHE A 138 -31.17 16.96 -2.55
C PHE A 138 -32.28 17.36 -1.59
N THR A 139 -33.17 16.41 -1.29
CA THR A 139 -34.25 16.57 -0.32
C THR A 139 -33.97 15.75 0.95
N PRO A 140 -34.50 16.13 2.12
CA PRO A 140 -34.36 15.33 3.34
C PRO A 140 -34.83 13.88 3.19
N GLY A 141 -35.89 13.64 2.42
CA GLY A 141 -36.37 12.27 2.13
C GLY A 141 -35.37 11.42 1.31
N GLN A 142 -34.59 12.05 0.43
CA GLN A 142 -33.51 11.37 -0.29
C GLN A 142 -32.31 11.08 0.63
N ALA A 143 -32.01 11.99 1.56
CA ALA A 143 -31.00 11.76 2.59
C ALA A 143 -31.39 10.56 3.47
N GLU A 144 -32.65 10.50 3.94
CA GLU A 144 -33.17 9.34 4.68
C GLU A 144 -33.12 8.04 3.88
N LEU A 145 -33.47 8.08 2.58
CA LEU A 145 -33.40 6.92 1.70
C LEU A 145 -31.97 6.37 1.60
N MET A 146 -30.96 7.24 1.45
CA MET A 146 -29.56 6.84 1.43
C MET A 146 -29.08 6.27 2.76
N GLY A 147 -29.68 6.68 3.88
CA GLY A 147 -29.40 6.11 5.20
C GLY A 147 -29.71 4.61 5.29
N VAL A 148 -30.71 4.13 4.55
CA VAL A 148 -31.09 2.71 4.52
C VAL A 148 -29.96 1.83 3.97
N VAL A 149 -29.17 2.36 3.03
CA VAL A 149 -28.09 1.62 2.36
C VAL A 149 -26.70 1.90 2.93
N ALA A 150 -26.58 2.74 3.97
CA ALA A 150 -25.29 3.11 4.55
C ALA A 150 -24.45 1.90 5.01
N LYS A 151 -25.08 0.89 5.65
CA LYS A 151 -24.38 -0.32 6.12
C LYS A 151 -23.74 -1.14 4.98
N PRO A 152 -24.46 -1.50 3.90
CA PRO A 152 -23.85 -2.13 2.72
C PRO A 152 -22.63 -1.40 2.19
N PHE A 153 -22.68 -0.06 2.10
CA PHE A 153 -21.53 0.75 1.68
C PHE A 153 -20.38 0.71 2.69
N ALA A 154 -20.67 0.75 3.99
CA ALA A 154 -19.65 0.64 5.03
C ALA A 154 -18.90 -0.70 4.94
N ILE A 155 -19.63 -1.81 4.76
CA ILE A 155 -19.04 -3.15 4.58
C ILE A 155 -18.20 -3.19 3.30
N ALA A 156 -18.72 -2.67 2.18
CA ALA A 156 -17.98 -2.61 0.92
C ALA A 156 -16.69 -1.78 1.03
N LEU A 157 -16.72 -0.67 1.78
CA LEU A 157 -15.55 0.17 2.05
C LEU A 157 -14.47 -0.57 2.85
N VAL A 158 -14.86 -1.28 3.92
CA VAL A 158 -13.91 -2.10 4.69
C VAL A 158 -13.33 -3.21 3.83
N ASN A 159 -14.16 -3.90 3.04
CA ASN A 159 -13.70 -4.95 2.12
C ASN A 159 -12.75 -4.39 1.06
N ALA A 160 -13.02 -3.21 0.51
CA ALA A 160 -12.14 -2.53 -0.43
C ALA A 160 -10.79 -2.18 0.21
N LYS A 161 -10.76 -1.69 1.45
CA LYS A 161 -9.52 -1.43 2.19
C LYS A 161 -8.75 -2.71 2.50
N ALA A 162 -9.45 -3.76 2.93
CA ALA A 162 -8.84 -5.06 3.19
C ALA A 162 -8.27 -5.65 1.90
N HIS A 163 -8.98 -5.51 0.78
CA HIS A 163 -8.50 -5.92 -0.54
C HIS A 163 -7.32 -5.07 -1.01
N GLU A 164 -7.31 -3.74 -0.84
CA GLU A 164 -6.11 -2.91 -1.09
C GLU A 164 -4.93 -3.42 -0.29
N THR A 165 -5.12 -3.74 0.99
CA THR A 165 -4.05 -4.25 1.86
C THR A 165 -3.57 -5.63 1.39
N VAL A 166 -4.49 -6.55 1.12
CA VAL A 166 -4.19 -7.91 0.63
C VAL A 166 -3.55 -7.88 -0.75
N VAL A 167 -3.99 -7.00 -1.65
CA VAL A 167 -3.38 -6.76 -2.96
C VAL A 167 -2.02 -6.12 -2.81
N GLN A 168 -1.82 -5.12 -1.94
CA GLN A 168 -0.49 -4.59 -1.67
C GLN A 168 0.46 -5.64 -1.11
N HIS A 169 -0.03 -6.52 -0.23
CA HIS A 169 0.76 -7.63 0.29
C HIS A 169 1.01 -8.67 -0.81
N ARG A 170 0.03 -8.96 -1.69
CA ARG A 170 0.19 -9.85 -2.84
C ARG A 170 1.09 -9.26 -3.92
N ASP A 171 1.00 -7.99 -4.23
CA ASP A 171 1.83 -7.29 -5.22
C ASP A 171 3.24 -7.14 -4.68
N THR A 172 3.41 -6.90 -3.38
CA THR A 172 4.75 -7.01 -2.75
C THR A 172 5.27 -8.45 -2.83
N LEU A 173 4.42 -9.46 -2.62
CA LEU A 173 4.80 -10.87 -2.72
C LEU A 173 5.00 -11.35 -4.17
N ILE A 174 4.29 -10.78 -5.15
CA ILE A 174 4.32 -11.08 -6.59
C ILE A 174 5.41 -10.29 -7.27
N ASP A 175 5.74 -9.07 -6.83
CA ASP A 175 6.93 -8.35 -7.27
C ASP A 175 8.16 -9.01 -6.66
N ASN A 176 8.14 -9.41 -5.38
CA ASN A 176 9.19 -10.28 -4.85
C ASN A 176 9.22 -11.62 -5.60
N ASN A 177 8.09 -12.28 -5.88
CA ASN A 177 8.06 -13.54 -6.64
C ASN A 177 8.37 -13.39 -8.13
N ARG A 178 8.13 -12.25 -8.77
CA ARG A 178 8.42 -12.00 -10.19
C ARG A 178 9.83 -11.50 -10.36
N PHE A 179 10.41 -10.78 -9.40
CA PHE A 179 11.85 -10.60 -9.32
C PHE A 179 12.54 -11.94 -9.12
N LEU A 180 12.06 -12.78 -8.18
CA LEU A 180 12.60 -14.12 -7.95
C LEU A 180 12.39 -15.07 -9.15
N ASN A 181 11.19 -15.11 -9.76
CA ASN A 181 10.88 -16.03 -10.87
C ASN A 181 11.30 -15.51 -12.25
N LYS A 182 11.36 -14.20 -12.52
CA LYS A 182 11.97 -13.73 -13.78
C LYS A 182 13.48 -13.95 -13.77
N GLU A 183 14.16 -13.87 -12.64
CA GLU A 183 15.56 -14.30 -12.55
C GLU A 183 15.71 -15.83 -12.61
N SER A 184 14.89 -16.59 -11.88
CA SER A 184 14.96 -18.06 -11.91
C SER A 184 14.54 -18.68 -13.24
N LEU A 185 13.55 -18.15 -13.97
CA LEU A 185 13.06 -18.75 -15.23
C LEU A 185 13.77 -18.22 -16.48
N SER A 186 14.43 -17.06 -16.42
CA SER A 186 15.30 -16.61 -17.53
C SER A 186 16.73 -17.15 -17.42
N GLN A 187 17.16 -17.67 -16.27
CA GLN A 187 18.47 -18.32 -16.10
C GLN A 187 18.43 -19.85 -15.94
N ALA A 188 17.25 -20.47 -15.75
CA ALA A 188 17.15 -21.93 -15.66
C ALA A 188 17.29 -22.65 -17.02
N ASN A 189 17.28 -21.94 -18.15
CA ASN A 189 17.41 -22.54 -19.49
C ASN A 189 18.52 -21.94 -20.35
N ASP A 190 19.29 -20.95 -19.88
CA ASP A 190 20.62 -20.74 -20.44
C ASP A 190 21.55 -21.67 -19.66
N ASP A 191 21.60 -22.89 -20.20
CA ASP A 191 22.75 -23.77 -20.18
C ASP A 191 24.01 -22.99 -19.80
N ILE A 192 24.77 -23.48 -18.82
CA ILE A 192 26.10 -22.97 -18.53
C ILE A 192 26.95 -23.17 -19.80
N ILE A 193 26.87 -22.20 -20.74
CA ILE A 193 27.75 -22.09 -21.90
C ILE A 193 29.11 -21.73 -21.31
N GLY A 194 29.86 -22.78 -20.95
CA GLY A 194 31.12 -22.65 -20.24
C GLY A 194 31.57 -23.88 -19.46
N GLY A 195 30.79 -24.96 -19.45
CA GLY A 195 31.13 -26.23 -18.78
C GLY A 195 32.48 -26.87 -19.19
N SER A 196 33.15 -26.34 -20.21
CA SER A 196 34.40 -26.89 -20.73
C SER A 196 35.62 -25.95 -20.78
N SER A 197 35.58 -24.69 -20.32
CA SER A 197 36.77 -23.82 -20.51
C SER A 197 37.14 -22.74 -19.47
N GLY A 198 36.41 -22.55 -18.36
CA GLY A 198 36.89 -21.59 -17.34
C GLY A 198 36.18 -21.58 -15.98
N LEU A 199 34.91 -21.96 -15.92
CA LEU A 199 34.12 -21.86 -14.67
C LEU A 199 34.23 -23.08 -13.74
N ARG A 200 34.87 -24.17 -14.17
CA ARG A 200 34.88 -25.45 -13.44
C ARG A 200 35.40 -25.31 -12.01
N ASN A 201 36.55 -24.65 -11.84
CA ASN A 201 37.15 -24.46 -10.52
C ASN A 201 36.25 -23.60 -9.61
N VAL A 202 35.53 -22.63 -10.16
CA VAL A 202 34.57 -21.81 -9.42
C VAL A 202 33.37 -22.65 -8.99
N MET A 203 32.83 -23.48 -9.88
CA MET A 203 31.71 -24.37 -9.56
C MET A 203 32.08 -25.43 -8.52
N GLU A 204 33.31 -25.95 -8.54
CA GLU A 204 33.83 -26.83 -7.49
C GLU A 204 33.89 -26.10 -6.13
N MET A 205 34.34 -24.83 -6.10
CA MET A 205 34.30 -23.99 -4.90
C MET A 205 32.87 -23.71 -4.42
N VAL A 206 31.93 -23.48 -5.33
CA VAL A 206 30.51 -23.30 -5.03
C VAL A 206 29.94 -24.51 -4.31
N GLN A 207 30.22 -25.73 -4.82
CA GLN A 207 29.75 -26.97 -4.18
C GLN A 207 30.32 -27.17 -2.77
N MET A 208 31.57 -26.74 -2.53
CA MET A 208 32.19 -26.82 -1.21
C MET A 208 31.60 -25.81 -0.22
N VAL A 209 31.28 -24.59 -0.67
CA VAL A 209 30.85 -23.50 0.23
C VAL A 209 29.33 -23.46 0.45
N ALA A 210 28.53 -23.86 -0.52
CA ALA A 210 27.06 -23.82 -0.45
C ALA A 210 26.45 -24.53 0.78
N PRO A 211 26.92 -25.72 1.22
CA PRO A 211 26.37 -26.36 2.43
C PRO A 211 26.78 -25.67 3.74
N LEU A 212 27.75 -24.76 3.72
CA LEU A 212 28.31 -24.13 4.92
C LEU A 212 27.49 -22.91 5.36
N ASN A 213 27.37 -22.73 6.67
CA ASN A 213 26.78 -21.53 7.27
C ASN A 213 27.83 -20.40 7.38
N THR A 214 28.44 -20.02 6.26
CA THR A 214 29.47 -18.96 6.19
C THR A 214 29.08 -17.86 5.21
N THR A 215 29.65 -16.67 5.39
CA THR A 215 29.54 -15.58 4.41
C THR A 215 30.55 -15.80 3.30
N VAL A 216 30.15 -15.54 2.05
CA VAL A 216 30.97 -15.76 0.86
C VAL A 216 31.28 -14.42 0.19
N LEU A 217 32.54 -14.20 -0.16
CA LEU A 217 32.98 -13.05 -0.95
C LEU A 217 33.24 -13.50 -2.39
N LEU A 218 32.54 -12.90 -3.34
CA LEU A 218 32.74 -13.14 -4.77
C LEU A 218 33.59 -12.02 -5.37
N LEU A 219 34.74 -12.38 -5.93
CA LEU A 219 35.65 -11.46 -6.60
C LEU A 219 35.62 -11.70 -8.11
N GLY A 220 35.59 -10.62 -8.89
CA GLY A 220 35.58 -10.65 -10.35
C GLY A 220 35.25 -9.28 -10.92
N GLU A 221 35.55 -9.06 -12.19
CA GLU A 221 35.23 -7.80 -12.89
C GLU A 221 33.71 -7.59 -13.04
N THR A 222 33.28 -6.35 -13.27
CA THR A 222 31.86 -6.04 -13.51
C THR A 222 31.38 -6.79 -14.75
N GLY A 223 30.20 -7.42 -14.66
CA GLY A 223 29.61 -8.16 -15.80
C GLY A 223 30.06 -9.61 -15.98
N THR A 224 30.94 -10.16 -15.13
CA THR A 224 31.40 -11.57 -15.24
C THR A 224 30.42 -12.62 -14.69
N GLY A 225 29.15 -12.26 -14.50
CA GLY A 225 28.12 -13.21 -14.02
C GLY A 225 28.21 -13.58 -12.53
N LYS A 226 28.75 -12.70 -11.66
CA LYS A 226 28.81 -12.94 -10.19
C LYS A 226 27.43 -13.24 -9.60
N GLU A 227 26.37 -12.63 -10.15
CA GLU A 227 24.99 -12.92 -9.75
C GLU A 227 24.59 -14.38 -9.98
N VAL A 228 25.03 -14.97 -11.09
CA VAL A 228 24.73 -16.37 -11.45
C VAL A 228 25.39 -17.29 -10.42
N ILE A 229 26.63 -17.00 -10.04
CA ILE A 229 27.35 -17.75 -8.99
C ILE A 229 26.66 -17.60 -7.63
N ALA A 230 26.26 -16.39 -7.24
CA ALA A 230 25.55 -16.14 -5.98
C ALA A 230 24.22 -16.91 -5.90
N ASN A 231 23.44 -16.90 -6.99
CA ASN A 231 22.19 -17.64 -7.09
C ASN A 231 22.43 -19.16 -7.01
N THR A 232 23.48 -19.65 -7.68
CA THR A 232 23.87 -21.07 -7.62
C THR A 232 24.24 -21.48 -6.19
N ILE A 233 25.00 -20.66 -5.46
CA ILE A 233 25.32 -20.90 -4.05
C ILE A 233 24.04 -20.98 -3.20
N HIS A 234 23.10 -20.04 -3.41
CA HIS A 234 21.84 -20.03 -2.66
C HIS A 234 21.02 -21.30 -2.89
N LEU A 235 20.80 -21.68 -4.16
CA LEU A 235 20.03 -22.88 -4.53
C LEU A 235 20.68 -24.19 -4.05
N ALA A 236 22.02 -24.24 -3.97
CA ALA A 236 22.76 -25.39 -3.48
C ALA A 236 22.95 -25.41 -1.94
N SER A 237 22.42 -24.40 -1.22
CA SER A 237 22.57 -24.28 0.24
C SER A 237 21.33 -24.76 1.00
N PRO A 238 21.43 -25.00 2.32
CA PRO A 238 20.27 -25.27 3.18
C PRO A 238 19.25 -24.13 3.25
N ARG A 239 19.56 -22.97 2.65
CA ARG A 239 18.72 -21.77 2.61
C ARG A 239 17.94 -21.62 1.31
N SER A 240 17.96 -22.63 0.42
CA SER A 240 17.31 -22.60 -0.90
C SER A 240 15.80 -22.31 -0.85
N GLU A 241 15.14 -22.70 0.24
CA GLU A 241 13.71 -22.43 0.47
C GLU A 241 13.45 -21.05 1.10
N GLY A 242 14.52 -20.36 1.51
CA GLY A 242 14.48 -19.02 2.09
C GLY A 242 14.58 -17.91 1.04
N PRO A 243 14.39 -16.64 1.43
CA PRO A 243 14.46 -15.51 0.49
C PRO A 243 15.88 -15.30 -0.08
N PHE A 244 16.02 -15.17 -1.39
CA PHE A 244 17.23 -14.63 -2.04
C PHE A 244 17.05 -13.15 -2.33
N ILE A 245 17.64 -12.28 -1.50
CA ILE A 245 17.53 -10.83 -1.66
C ILE A 245 18.81 -10.29 -2.26
N LYS A 246 18.70 -9.65 -3.42
CA LYS A 246 19.80 -8.90 -4.05
C LYS A 246 19.71 -7.42 -3.72
N LEU A 247 20.87 -6.78 -3.53
CA LEU A 247 21.01 -5.34 -3.38
C LEU A 247 22.25 -4.88 -4.15
N ASN A 248 22.06 -4.04 -5.15
CA ASN A 248 23.17 -3.31 -5.76
C ASN A 248 23.44 -2.05 -4.91
N CYS A 249 24.63 -1.97 -4.32
CA CYS A 249 25.00 -0.87 -3.42
C CYS A 249 25.27 0.44 -4.17
N GLY A 250 25.81 0.39 -5.39
CA GLY A 250 26.10 1.56 -6.22
C GLY A 250 24.85 2.23 -6.81
N ALA A 251 23.73 1.50 -6.90
CA ALA A 251 22.47 2.02 -7.43
C ALA A 251 21.63 2.83 -6.40
N ILE A 252 22.04 2.86 -5.13
CA ILE A 252 21.28 3.48 -4.04
C ILE A 252 21.99 4.76 -3.59
N PRO A 253 21.27 5.89 -3.45
CA PRO A 253 21.85 7.11 -2.88
C PRO A 253 22.48 6.85 -1.50
N GLU A 254 23.67 7.41 -1.25
CA GLU A 254 24.44 7.18 -0.02
C GLU A 254 23.63 7.50 1.26
N ASN A 255 22.74 8.50 1.20
CA ASN A 255 21.89 8.89 2.32
C ASN A 255 20.74 7.90 2.62
N LEU A 256 20.46 6.95 1.71
CA LEU A 256 19.39 5.96 1.83
C LEU A 256 19.91 4.53 2.02
N ILE A 257 21.20 4.27 1.81
CA ILE A 257 21.76 2.91 1.86
C ILE A 257 21.58 2.26 3.25
N ASP A 258 21.74 3.04 4.31
CA ASP A 258 21.57 2.58 5.69
C ASP A 258 20.10 2.24 5.98
N ASP A 259 19.19 3.04 5.43
CA ASP A 259 17.75 2.83 5.55
C ASP A 259 17.31 1.55 4.82
N GLU A 260 17.86 1.30 3.64
CA GLU A 260 17.59 0.08 2.88
C GLU A 260 18.20 -1.15 3.56
N LEU A 261 19.50 -1.12 3.90
CA LEU A 261 20.20 -2.27 4.48
C LEU A 261 19.67 -2.66 5.86
N PHE A 262 19.58 -1.68 6.75
CA PHE A 262 19.33 -1.92 8.18
C PHE A 262 17.90 -1.59 8.60
N GLY A 263 17.15 -0.81 7.81
CA GLY A 263 15.82 -0.33 8.19
C GLY A 263 15.90 0.78 9.24
N HIS A 264 14.74 1.33 9.61
CA HIS A 264 14.66 2.39 10.61
C HIS A 264 13.56 2.12 11.65
N GLU A 265 13.79 2.65 12.84
CA GLU A 265 12.73 2.82 13.82
C GLU A 265 11.91 4.08 13.54
N LYS A 266 10.66 4.09 14.00
CA LYS A 266 9.82 5.28 13.92
C LYS A 266 10.50 6.46 14.62
N GLY A 267 10.63 7.58 13.91
CA GLY A 267 11.27 8.79 14.42
C GLY A 267 12.80 8.82 14.35
N ALA A 268 13.44 7.87 13.63
CA ALA A 268 14.89 7.84 13.47
C ALA A 268 15.47 9.07 12.75
N PHE A 269 14.70 9.69 11.85
CA PHE A 269 15.05 10.92 11.12
C PHE A 269 13.78 11.68 10.68
N THR A 270 13.94 12.90 10.18
CA THR A 270 12.84 13.70 9.61
C THR A 270 12.25 13.00 8.38
N GLY A 271 11.07 12.41 8.54
CA GLY A 271 10.40 11.59 7.50
C GLY A 271 10.20 10.12 7.88
N ALA A 272 10.80 9.64 8.97
CA ALA A 272 10.60 8.28 9.50
C ALA A 272 9.25 8.17 10.25
N VAL A 273 8.14 8.22 9.53
CA VAL A 273 6.77 8.26 10.09
C VAL A 273 6.32 6.90 10.65
N ALA A 274 6.89 5.80 10.15
CA ALA A 274 6.66 4.43 10.58
C ALA A 274 8.00 3.70 10.79
N GLU A 275 7.98 2.49 11.32
CA GLU A 275 9.16 1.61 11.28
C GLU A 275 9.27 0.95 9.91
N LYS A 276 10.51 0.65 9.48
CA LYS A 276 10.79 -0.05 8.22
C LYS A 276 11.81 -1.16 8.46
N ARG A 277 11.50 -2.36 7.96
CA ARG A 277 12.41 -3.51 7.99
C ARG A 277 13.46 -3.40 6.89
N GLY A 278 14.74 -3.49 7.26
CA GLY A 278 15.86 -3.49 6.32
C GLY A 278 16.02 -4.78 5.53
N ARG A 279 16.91 -4.79 4.53
CA ARG A 279 17.21 -5.97 3.70
C ARG A 279 17.75 -7.13 4.51
N PHE A 280 18.55 -6.87 5.54
CA PHE A 280 19.02 -7.92 6.45
C PHE A 280 17.87 -8.65 7.17
N GLU A 281 16.88 -7.90 7.66
CA GLU A 281 15.71 -8.48 8.35
C GLU A 281 14.82 -9.24 7.35
N ARG A 282 14.66 -8.70 6.14
CA ARG A 282 13.88 -9.33 5.07
C ARG A 282 14.53 -10.60 4.53
N ALA A 283 15.86 -10.71 4.57
CA ALA A 283 16.61 -11.88 4.13
C ALA A 283 16.74 -12.97 5.21
N SER A 284 16.14 -12.77 6.39
CA SER A 284 16.17 -13.73 7.49
C SER A 284 15.77 -15.14 7.04
N GLY A 285 16.61 -16.14 7.35
CA GLY A 285 16.43 -17.53 6.93
C GLY A 285 16.83 -17.83 5.47
N GLY A 286 17.23 -16.82 4.70
CA GLY A 286 17.64 -16.91 3.30
C GLY A 286 19.05 -16.36 3.07
N THR A 287 19.32 -15.79 1.89
CA THR A 287 20.63 -15.26 1.49
C THR A 287 20.50 -13.78 1.08
N LEU A 288 21.41 -12.93 1.57
CA LEU A 288 21.52 -11.53 1.15
C LEU A 288 22.74 -11.36 0.24
N PHE A 289 22.51 -11.10 -1.04
CA PHE A 289 23.56 -10.80 -2.00
C PHE A 289 23.76 -9.28 -2.11
N LEU A 290 24.96 -8.82 -1.75
CA LEU A 290 25.37 -7.41 -1.87
C LEU A 290 26.31 -7.28 -3.06
N ASP A 291 25.83 -6.67 -4.14
CA ASP A 291 26.66 -6.34 -5.30
C ASP A 291 27.28 -4.95 -5.13
N GLU A 292 28.46 -4.76 -5.73
CA GLU A 292 29.23 -3.53 -5.65
C GLU A 292 29.45 -3.06 -4.20
N ILE A 293 29.70 -4.01 -3.29
CA ILE A 293 29.95 -3.74 -1.86
C ILE A 293 31.07 -2.71 -1.60
N GLY A 294 31.99 -2.52 -2.56
CA GLY A 294 33.03 -1.50 -2.52
C GLY A 294 32.51 -0.05 -2.63
N GLU A 295 31.32 0.15 -3.20
CA GLU A 295 30.64 1.44 -3.34
C GLU A 295 29.88 1.84 -2.06
N LEU A 296 29.87 0.99 -1.03
CA LEU A 296 29.23 1.33 0.24
C LEU A 296 29.92 2.53 0.91
N PRO A 297 29.15 3.50 1.44
CA PRO A 297 29.71 4.54 2.29
C PRO A 297 30.43 3.97 3.50
N LEU A 298 31.50 4.63 3.94
CA LEU A 298 32.38 4.16 5.01
C LEU A 298 31.61 3.81 6.31
N GLN A 299 30.59 4.61 6.65
CA GLN A 299 29.76 4.34 7.84
C GLN A 299 28.95 3.04 7.70
N SER A 300 28.40 2.78 6.51
CA SER A 300 27.64 1.57 6.21
C SER A 300 28.55 0.33 6.20
N GLN A 301 29.79 0.46 5.71
CA GLN A 301 30.80 -0.60 5.78
C GLN A 301 31.09 -1.01 7.24
N VAL A 302 31.26 -0.04 8.14
CA VAL A 302 31.49 -0.32 9.58
C VAL A 302 30.31 -1.09 10.19
N ARG A 303 29.07 -0.71 9.85
CA ARG A 303 27.88 -1.43 10.33
C ARG A 303 27.78 -2.83 9.74
N LEU A 304 28.07 -2.99 8.44
CA LEU A 304 28.10 -4.28 7.79
C LEU A 304 29.10 -5.23 8.48
N LEU A 305 30.33 -4.78 8.72
CA LEU A 305 31.34 -5.56 9.46
C LEU A 305 30.84 -5.97 10.84
N ARG A 306 30.13 -5.07 11.54
CA ARG A 306 29.53 -5.38 12.84
C ARG A 306 28.45 -6.46 12.73
N VAL A 307 27.61 -6.43 11.68
CA VAL A 307 26.61 -7.48 11.44
C VAL A 307 27.29 -8.81 11.15
N LEU A 308 28.33 -8.82 10.31
CA LEU A 308 29.09 -10.04 9.97
C LEU A 308 29.76 -10.67 11.22
N GLN A 309 30.35 -9.83 12.08
CA GLN A 309 31.02 -10.29 13.29
C GLN A 309 30.04 -10.76 14.37
N THR A 310 28.97 -10.01 14.61
CA THR A 310 28.07 -10.25 15.74
C THR A 310 26.86 -11.11 15.39
N ARG A 311 26.60 -11.31 14.09
CA ARG A 311 25.36 -11.88 13.55
C ARG A 311 24.12 -11.20 14.15
N LYS A 312 24.19 -9.89 14.39
CA LYS A 312 23.10 -9.07 14.93
C LYS A 312 22.96 -7.77 14.14
N ILE A 313 21.73 -7.38 13.88
CA ILE A 313 21.35 -6.16 13.15
C ILE A 313 20.78 -5.15 14.16
N SER A 314 21.02 -3.87 13.89
CA SER A 314 20.37 -2.76 14.59
C SER A 314 19.78 -1.82 13.56
N ARG A 315 18.50 -1.49 13.70
CA ARG A 315 17.83 -0.49 12.86
C ARG A 315 18.39 0.89 13.13
N VAL A 316 18.33 1.77 12.13
CA VAL A 316 18.70 3.18 12.27
C VAL A 316 17.79 3.85 13.32
N GLY A 317 18.40 4.60 14.24
CA GLY A 317 17.69 5.28 15.33
C GLY A 317 17.21 4.36 16.46
N GLY A 318 17.44 3.04 16.38
CA GLY A 318 17.04 2.06 17.38
C GLY A 318 18.20 1.47 18.18
N ASN A 319 17.95 1.16 19.45
CA ASN A 319 18.90 0.43 20.30
C ASN A 319 18.67 -1.09 20.30
N GLY A 320 17.58 -1.56 19.66
CA GLY A 320 17.24 -2.98 19.55
C GLY A 320 18.26 -3.73 18.68
N ARG A 321 18.73 -4.88 19.16
CA ARG A 321 19.56 -5.82 18.39
C ARG A 321 18.77 -7.07 18.08
N PHE A 322 18.58 -7.35 16.80
CA PHE A 322 17.89 -8.54 16.31
C PHE A 322 18.92 -9.53 15.73
N PRO A 323 18.74 -10.85 15.89
CA PRO A 323 19.62 -11.82 15.26
C PRO A 323 19.53 -11.71 13.73
N SER A 324 20.69 -11.70 13.07
CA SER A 324 20.82 -11.88 11.62
C SER A 324 20.97 -13.36 11.33
N THR A 325 19.95 -13.97 10.73
CA THR A 325 19.95 -15.39 10.36
C THR A 325 20.17 -15.59 8.86
N CYS A 326 20.34 -14.52 8.09
CA CYS A 326 20.66 -14.61 6.67
C CYS A 326 22.12 -15.05 6.45
N GLY A 327 22.32 -15.82 5.37
CA GLY A 327 23.63 -16.21 4.85
C GLY A 327 24.35 -15.08 4.16
#